data_AF-A0A662CA06-F1
#
_entry.id   AF-A0A662CA06-F1
#
_cell.length_a   1.000
_cell.length_b   1.000
_cell.length_c   1.000
_cell.angle_alpha   90.00
_cell.angle_beta   90.00
_cell.angle_gamma   90.00
#
_symmetry.space_group_name_H-M   'P 1'
#
loop_
_entity.id
_entity.type
_entity.pdbx_description
1 polymer ?
#
loop_
_entity_poly.entity_id
_entity_poly.type
_entity_poly.pdbx_seq_one_letter_code
_entity_poly.pdbx_strand_id
1 'polypeptide(L)' 'PVCMIRVLDLGIALGSAVKTASIHNVDNRIMYRVGVLARKLEMIDADIVMGIPLSVSGKSPYFDR' A
#
# COMPACT_ATOMS: atom_id res chain seq x y z
N PRO A 1 -15.58 14.94 -2.55
CA PRO A 1 -14.44 15.81 -2.19
C PRO A 1 -13.57 15.09 -1.16
N VAL A 2 -12.25 15.06 -1.36
CA VAL A 2 -11.35 14.34 -0.45
C VAL A 2 -11.01 15.24 0.75
N CYS A 3 -11.45 14.85 1.95
CA CYS A 3 -11.07 15.53 3.18
C CYS A 3 -9.61 15.22 3.54
N MET A 4 -8.80 16.25 3.76
CA MET A 4 -7.37 16.12 4.08
C MET A 4 -7.13 15.29 5.35
N ILE A 5 -8.00 15.43 6.35
CA ILE A 5 -7.90 14.67 7.61
C ILE A 5 -8.04 13.17 7.34
N ARG A 6 -8.98 12.75 6.49
CA ARG A 6 -9.13 11.32 6.12
C ARG A 6 -7.94 10.78 5.35
N VAL A 7 -7.26 11.62 4.55
CA VAL A 7 -6.03 11.21 3.86
C VAL A 7 -4.89 11.01 4.86
N LEU A 8 -4.85 11.85 5.91
CA LEU A 8 -3.87 11.71 6.98
C LEU A 8 -4.11 10.40 7.77
N ASP A 9 -5.36 10.10 8.10
CA ASP A 9 -5.74 8.82 8.73
C ASP A 9 -5.40 7.63 7.83
N LEU A 10 -5.63 7.73 6.52
CA LEU A 10 -5.22 6.72 5.55
C LEU A 10 -3.69 6.51 5.57
N GLY A 11 -2.91 7.59 5.67
CA GLY A 11 -1.45 7.52 5.81
C GLY A 11 -1.01 6.78 7.07
N ILE A 12 -1.65 7.05 8.21
CA ILE A 12 -1.40 6.35 9.48
C ILE A 12 -1.72 4.87 9.33
N ALA A 13 -2.89 4.53 8.74
CA ALA A 13 -3.30 3.16 8.52
C ALA A 13 -2.32 2.39 7.61
N LEU A 14 -1.90 3.01 6.50
CA LEU A 14 -0.90 2.45 5.59
C LEU A 14 0.43 2.21 6.32
N GLY A 15 0.91 3.18 7.09
CA GLY A 15 2.12 3.09 7.91
C GLY A 15 2.09 1.94 8.93
N SER A 16 0.96 1.79 9.62
CA SER A 16 0.74 0.69 10.57
C SER A 16 0.72 -0.68 9.89
N ALA A 17 0.10 -0.77 8.71
CA ALA A 17 0.05 -2.01 7.93
C ALA A 17 1.44 -2.44 7.44
N VAL A 18 2.23 -1.53 6.87
CA VAL A 18 3.61 -1.85 6.44
C VAL A 18 4.51 -2.21 7.61
N LYS A 19 4.36 -1.53 8.75
CA LYS A 19 5.12 -1.87 9.97
C LYS A 19 4.79 -3.28 10.44
N THR A 20 3.52 -3.65 10.45
CA THR A 20 3.08 -5.00 10.82
C THR A 20 3.67 -6.05 9.89
N ALA A 21 3.65 -5.82 8.57
CA ALA A 21 4.31 -6.70 7.61
C ALA A 21 5.83 -6.83 7.89
N SER A 22 6.51 -5.71 8.16
CA SER A 22 7.94 -5.72 8.50
C SER A 22 8.26 -6.46 9.81
N ILE A 23 7.37 -6.42 10.82
CA ILE A 23 7.52 -7.22 12.05
C ILE A 23 7.54 -8.73 11.74
N HIS A 24 6.79 -9.14 10.72
CA HIS A 24 6.76 -10.53 10.24
C HIS A 24 7.85 -10.82 9.20
N ASN A 25 8.86 -9.96 9.06
CA ASN A 25 9.93 -10.06 8.06
C ASN A 25 9.40 -10.17 6.61
N VAL A 26 8.24 -9.60 6.33
CA VAL A 26 7.67 -9.55 4.97
C VAL A 26 8.12 -8.25 4.32
N ASP A 27 8.82 -8.37 3.20
CA ASP A 27 9.20 -7.25 2.36
C ASP A 27 7.96 -6.56 1.80
N ASN A 28 7.94 -5.24 1.84
CA ASN A 28 6.77 -4.46 1.42
C ASN A 28 7.15 -3.04 0.99
N ARG A 29 6.29 -2.40 0.19
CA ARG A 29 6.44 -1.00 -0.24
C ARG A 29 5.11 -0.37 -0.63
N ILE A 30 4.73 0.77 -0.06
CA ILE A 30 3.50 1.48 -0.46
C ILE A 30 3.62 1.93 -1.92
N MET A 31 2.64 1.57 -2.76
CA MET A 31 2.62 1.87 -4.20
C MET A 31 1.29 2.47 -4.67
N TYR A 32 1.36 3.60 -5.36
CA TYR A 32 0.22 4.24 -6.04
C TYR A 32 -0.28 3.44 -7.25
N ARG A 33 0.64 2.86 -8.04
CA ARG A 33 0.31 2.17 -9.31
C ARG A 33 -0.65 1.00 -9.12
N VAL A 34 -0.48 0.25 -8.04
CA VAL A 34 -1.36 -0.88 -7.69
C VAL A 34 -2.77 -0.37 -7.41
N GLY A 35 -2.91 0.75 -6.69
CA GLY A 35 -4.20 1.36 -6.40
C GLY A 35 -4.92 1.86 -7.65
N VAL A 36 -4.19 2.44 -8.62
CA VAL A 36 -4.76 2.84 -9.91
C VAL A 36 -5.34 1.64 -10.66
N LEU A 37 -4.61 0.51 -10.65
CA LEU A 37 -5.07 -0.70 -11.32
C LEU A 37 -6.30 -1.30 -10.62
N ALA A 38 -6.29 -1.38 -9.29
CA ALA A 38 -7.43 -1.89 -8.50
C ALA A 38 -8.72 -1.09 -8.77
N ARG A 39 -8.62 0.23 -8.90
CA ARG A 39 -9.75 1.09 -9.26
C ARG A 39 -10.22 0.86 -10.71
N LYS A 40 -9.29 0.68 -11.66
CA LYS A 40 -9.63 0.38 -13.07
C LYS A 40 -10.30 -0.98 -13.24
N LEU A 41 -9.99 -1.93 -12.35
CA LEU A 41 -10.59 -3.26 -12.32
C LEU A 41 -11.86 -3.32 -11.47
N GLU A 42 -12.37 -2.17 -10.99
CA GLU A 42 -13.57 -2.07 -10.15
C GLU A 42 -13.53 -2.96 -8.89
N MET A 43 -12.32 -3.28 -8.40
CA MET A 43 -12.15 -4.10 -7.19
C MET A 43 -12.44 -3.32 -5.91
N ILE A 44 -12.29 -2.00 -5.96
CA ILE A 44 -12.49 -1.08 -4.84
C ILE A 44 -13.14 0.20 -5.38
N ASP A 45 -14.25 0.59 -4.77
CA ASP A 45 -14.89 1.88 -4.97
C ASP A 45 -14.41 2.88 -3.91
N ALA A 46 -13.41 3.70 -4.28
CA ALA A 46 -12.87 4.76 -3.41
C ALA A 46 -12.17 5.86 -4.21
N ASP A 47 -12.16 7.08 -3.64
CA ASP A 47 -11.50 8.25 -4.23
C ASP A 47 -9.96 8.08 -4.33
N ILE A 48 -9.36 7.50 -3.28
CA ILE A 48 -7.91 7.28 -3.16
C ILE A 48 -7.69 5.81 -2.80
N VAL A 49 -6.87 5.14 -3.58
CA VAL A 49 -6.49 3.75 -3.37
C VAL A 49 -4.96 3.65 -3.43
N MET A 50 -4.39 2.94 -2.46
CA MET A 50 -2.96 2.66 -2.35
C MET A 50 -2.79 1.16 -2.14
N GLY A 51 -1.81 0.55 -2.80
CA GLY A 51 -1.50 -0.87 -2.63
C GLY A 51 -0.25 -1.09 -1.79
N ILE A 52 -0.25 -2.17 -1.01
CA ILE A 52 0.94 -2.69 -0.32
C ILE A 52 1.19 -4.09 -0.87
N PRO A 53 2.04 -4.25 -1.90
CA PRO A 53 2.51 -5.55 -2.33
C PRO A 53 3.43 -6.12 -1.24
N LEU A 54 3.30 -7.43 -1.01
CA LEU A 54 4.05 -8.19 -0.02
C LEU A 54 4.92 -9.22 -0.73
N SER A 55 6.15 -9.40 -0.26
CA SER A 55 7.06 -10.44 -0.77
C SER A 55 7.73 -11.19 0.38
N VAL A 56 7.95 -12.49 0.18
CA VAL A 56 8.70 -13.37 1.09
C VAL A 56 9.85 -14.04 0.34
N SER A 57 10.42 -13.33 -0.64
CA SER A 57 11.51 -13.80 -1.48
C SER A 57 12.87 -13.61 -0.81
N GLY A 58 13.87 -14.40 -1.20
CA GLY A 58 15.23 -14.28 -0.64
C GLY A 58 15.92 -12.94 -0.94
N LYS A 59 15.52 -12.27 -2.03
CA LYS A 59 15.90 -10.90 -2.35
C LYS A 59 14.64 -10.07 -2.50
N SER A 60 14.62 -8.89 -1.88
CA SER A 60 13.46 -8.00 -1.95
C SER A 60 13.32 -7.37 -3.33
N PRO A 61 12.21 -7.60 -4.07
CA PRO A 61 12.01 -7.03 -5.40
C PRO A 61 11.77 -5.51 -5.35
N TYR A 62 11.50 -4.95 -4.17
CA TYR A 62 11.19 -3.53 -4.00
C TYR A 62 12.43 -2.64 -3.89
N PHE A 63 13.59 -3.23 -3.61
CA PHE A 63 14.88 -2.56 -3.43
C PHE A 63 15.91 -2.95 -4.50
N ASP A 64 15.50 -3.70 -5.52
CA ASP A 64 16.39 -4.21 -6.57
C ASP A 64 16.52 -3.26 -7.79
N ARG A 65 16.52 -1.95 -7.53
CA ARG A 65 16.55 -0.89 -8.55
C ARG A 65 17.79 -0.02 -8.45
#